data_AF-A0A838PUL3-F1
#
_entry.id   AF-A0A838PUL3-F1
#
_cell.length_a   1.000
_cell.length_b   1.000
_cell.length_c   1.000
_cell.angle_alpha   90.00
_cell.angle_beta   90.00
_cell.angle_gamma   90.00
#
_symmetry.space_group_name_H-M   'P 1'
#
loop_
_entity.id
_entity.type
_entity.pdbx_description
1 polymer ?
#
loop_
_entity_poly.entity_id
_entity_poly.type
_entity_poly.pdbx_seq_one_letter_code
_entity_poly.pdbx_strand_id
1 'polypeptide(L)'
;MARASTAAGEETFLESLMDTNLYSMGAYFSDQHPELVDQVIDQAEAIEQDGLRGYAEEHGLSLEECFQTLLTGLAVRYYKAVAA
;
A
#
# COMPACT_ATOMS: atom_id res chain seq x y z
N MET A 1 28.57 23.39 -2.87
CA MET A 1 27.86 22.86 -4.06
C MET A 1 27.50 21.37 -3.96
N ALA A 2 28.21 20.53 -3.19
CA ALA A 2 27.87 19.09 -3.07
C ALA A 2 26.48 18.78 -2.47
N ARG A 3 26.01 19.54 -1.46
CA ARG A 3 24.70 19.31 -0.81
C ARG A 3 23.47 19.58 -1.70
N ALA A 4 23.57 20.50 -2.65
CA ALA A 4 22.45 20.87 -3.52
C ALA A 4 22.15 19.79 -4.57
N SER A 5 23.20 19.06 -5.01
CA SER A 5 23.04 17.94 -5.96
C SER A 5 22.39 16.72 -5.31
N THR A 6 22.55 16.53 -4.00
CA THR A 6 21.93 15.42 -3.26
C THR A 6 20.44 15.67 -3.06
N ALA A 7 20.06 16.88 -2.62
CA ALA A 7 18.66 17.25 -2.44
C ALA A 7 17.84 17.17 -3.75
N ALA A 8 18.41 17.65 -4.86
CA ALA A 8 17.76 17.53 -6.17
C ALA A 8 17.60 16.06 -6.63
N GLY A 9 18.58 15.21 -6.33
CA GLY A 9 18.50 13.77 -6.64
C GLY A 9 17.49 13.02 -5.75
N GLU A 10 17.37 13.42 -4.48
CA GLU A 10 16.37 12.89 -3.54
C GLU A 10 14.94 13.24 -4.00
N GLU A 11 14.72 14.48 -4.45
CA GLU A 11 13.43 14.94 -4.97
C GLU A 11 13.04 14.18 -6.26
N THR A 12 13.95 14.03 -7.22
CA THR A 12 13.72 13.21 -8.42
C THR A 12 13.42 11.75 -8.09
N PHE A 13 14.07 11.20 -7.05
CA PHE A 13 13.78 9.83 -6.61
C PHE A 13 12.38 9.72 -6.01
N LEU A 14 11.99 10.65 -5.12
CA LEU A 14 10.63 10.69 -4.56
C LEU A 14 9.57 10.83 -5.65
N GLU A 15 9.77 11.71 -6.63
CA GLU A 15 8.88 11.83 -7.80
C GLU A 15 8.71 10.50 -8.53
N SER A 16 9.80 9.76 -8.74
CA SER A 16 9.75 8.45 -9.40
C SER A 16 8.93 7.39 -8.62
N LEU A 17 8.82 7.51 -7.30
CA LEU A 17 8.00 6.62 -6.47
C LEU A 17 6.50 6.92 -6.64
N MET A 18 6.15 8.18 -6.91
CA MET A 18 4.77 8.62 -7.16
C MET A 18 4.25 8.09 -8.51
N ASP A 19 5.12 7.83 -9.47
CA ASP A 19 4.79 7.30 -10.80
C ASP A 19 4.51 5.78 -10.83
N THR A 20 4.40 5.14 -9.66
CA THR A 20 4.16 3.69 -9.58
C THR A 20 2.67 3.32 -9.54
N ASN A 21 2.34 2.12 -10.02
CA ASN A 21 0.96 1.61 -9.98
C ASN A 21 0.44 1.44 -8.54
N LEU A 22 1.32 1.09 -7.59
CA LEU A 22 0.97 1.00 -6.17
C LEU A 22 0.65 2.37 -5.58
N TYR A 23 1.42 3.41 -5.92
CA TYR A 23 1.11 4.78 -5.51
C TYR A 23 -0.28 5.20 -5.99
N SER A 24 -0.54 5.00 -7.29
CA SER A 24 -1.82 5.38 -7.92
C SER A 24 -3.00 4.64 -7.30
N MET A 25 -2.85 3.34 -7.04
CA MET A 25 -3.89 2.51 -6.42
C MET A 25 -4.14 2.91 -4.95
N GLY A 26 -3.08 3.16 -4.19
CA GLY A 26 -3.19 3.58 -2.78
C GLY A 26 -3.78 4.97 -2.62
N ALA A 27 -3.39 5.92 -3.48
CA ALA A 27 -3.96 7.26 -3.54
C ALA A 27 -5.45 7.20 -3.86
N TYR A 28 -5.83 6.47 -4.91
CA TYR A 28 -7.23 6.32 -5.31
C TYR A 28 -8.09 5.70 -4.20
N PHE A 29 -7.62 4.61 -3.56
CA PHE A 29 -8.36 3.99 -2.46
C PHE A 29 -8.50 4.94 -1.26
N SER A 30 -7.42 5.64 -0.89
CA SER A 30 -7.43 6.57 0.23
C SER A 30 -8.36 7.77 0.01
N ASP A 31 -8.49 8.23 -1.24
CA ASP A 31 -9.41 9.30 -1.62
C ASP A 31 -10.88 8.84 -1.66
N GLN A 32 -11.15 7.62 -2.15
CA GLN A 32 -12.52 7.11 -2.27
C GLN A 32 -13.09 6.54 -0.98
N HIS A 33 -12.25 5.95 -0.12
CA HIS A 33 -12.66 5.22 1.08
C HIS A 33 -11.77 5.56 2.30
N PRO A 34 -11.68 6.85 2.69
CA PRO A 34 -10.79 7.27 3.77
C PRO A 34 -11.08 6.57 5.11
N GLU A 35 -12.33 6.21 5.38
CA GLU A 35 -12.76 5.51 6.59
C GLU A 35 -12.33 4.05 6.65
N LEU A 36 -12.01 3.44 5.51
CA LEU A 36 -11.60 2.04 5.41
C LEU A 36 -10.08 1.86 5.37
N VAL A 37 -9.31 2.96 5.32
CA VAL A 37 -7.85 2.94 5.20
C VAL A 37 -7.19 2.14 6.33
N ASP A 38 -7.52 2.42 7.58
CA ASP A 38 -6.88 1.73 8.70
C ASP A 38 -7.35 0.26 8.77
N GLN A 39 -8.63 0.00 8.48
CA GLN A 39 -9.18 -1.36 8.45
C GLN A 39 -8.52 -2.24 7.38
N VAL A 40 -8.32 -1.73 6.16
CA VAL A 40 -7.71 -2.52 5.08
C VAL A 40 -6.23 -2.77 5.34
N ILE A 41 -5.55 -1.85 6.02
CA ILE A 41 -4.16 -2.04 6.47
C ILE A 41 -4.11 -3.18 7.49
N ASP A 42 -4.91 -3.09 8.56
CA ASP A 42 -4.95 -4.11 9.61
C ASP A 42 -5.28 -5.49 9.04
N GLN A 43 -6.24 -5.56 8.11
CA GLN A 43 -6.63 -6.81 7.48
C GLN A 43 -5.54 -7.37 6.56
N ALA A 44 -4.86 -6.51 5.79
CA ALA A 44 -3.73 -6.93 4.96
C ALA A 44 -2.56 -7.45 5.82
N GLU A 45 -2.28 -6.84 6.96
CA GLU A 45 -1.24 -7.30 7.89
C GLU A 45 -1.57 -8.66 8.50
N ALA A 46 -2.84 -8.91 8.86
CA ALA A 46 -3.29 -10.23 9.30
C ALA A 46 -3.09 -11.29 8.20
N ILE A 47 -3.45 -10.97 6.95
CA ILE A 47 -3.23 -11.85 5.80
C ILE A 47 -1.73 -12.14 5.57
N GLU A 48 -0.84 -11.16 5.80
CA GLU A 48 0.62 -11.37 5.72
C GLU A 48 1.14 -12.32 6.80
N GLN A 49 0.61 -12.22 8.02
CA GLN A 49 1.01 -13.05 9.15
C GLN A 49 0.55 -14.51 9.00
N ASP A 50 -0.70 -14.71 8.60
CA ASP A 50 -1.31 -16.05 8.48
C ASP A 50 -1.02 -16.70 7.13
N GLY A 51 -0.70 -15.88 6.13
CA GLY A 51 -0.64 -16.25 4.74
C GLY A 51 -2.03 -16.39 4.10
N LEU A 52 -2.11 -16.12 2.80
CA LEU A 52 -3.38 -16.10 2.04
C LEU A 52 -4.27 -17.33 2.25
N ARG A 53 -3.68 -18.54 2.23
CA ARG A 53 -4.46 -19.79 2.41
C ARG A 53 -4.98 -19.93 3.83
N GLY A 54 -4.14 -19.67 4.84
CA GLY A 54 -4.53 -19.80 6.24
C GLY A 54 -5.65 -18.82 6.57
N TYR A 55 -5.47 -17.55 6.20
CA TYR A 55 -6.47 -16.52 6.42
C TYR A 55 -7.80 -16.82 5.69
N ALA A 56 -7.73 -17.25 4.42
CA ALA A 56 -8.91 -17.61 3.63
C ALA A 56 -9.70 -18.77 4.26
N GLU A 57 -9.02 -19.82 4.70
CA GLU A 57 -9.63 -20.98 5.34
C GLU A 57 -10.30 -20.61 6.67
N GLU A 58 -9.64 -19.79 7.50
CA GLU A 58 -10.16 -19.36 8.80
C GLU A 58 -11.40 -18.47 8.66
N HIS A 59 -11.42 -17.56 7.69
CA HIS A 59 -12.47 -16.54 7.52
C HIS A 59 -13.56 -16.94 6.52
N GLY A 60 -13.44 -18.12 5.88
CA GLY A 60 -14.40 -18.58 4.87
C GLY A 60 -14.41 -17.72 3.60
N LEU A 61 -13.27 -17.13 3.25
CA LEU A 61 -13.09 -16.27 2.09
C LEU A 61 -12.41 -17.04 0.96
N SER A 62 -12.51 -16.52 -0.27
CA SER A 62 -11.70 -17.00 -1.38
C SER A 62 -10.27 -16.46 -1.29
N LEU A 63 -9.34 -17.17 -1.94
CA LEU A 63 -7.96 -16.71 -2.10
C LEU A 63 -7.88 -15.40 -2.89
N GLU A 64 -8.78 -15.21 -3.85
CA GLU A 64 -8.83 -14.00 -4.67
C GLU A 64 -9.24 -12.78 -3.83
N GLU A 65 -10.26 -12.91 -2.99
CA GLU A 65 -10.67 -11.84 -2.06
C GLU A 65 -9.54 -11.48 -1.09
N CYS A 66 -8.90 -12.49 -0.48
CA CYS A 66 -7.76 -12.24 0.42
C CYS A 66 -6.59 -11.57 -0.32
N PHE A 67 -6.33 -11.98 -1.57
CA PHE A 67 -5.28 -11.38 -2.39
C PHE A 67 -5.59 -9.92 -2.74
N GLN A 68 -6.84 -9.60 -3.09
CA GLN A 68 -7.27 -8.24 -3.37
C GLN A 68 -7.10 -7.35 -2.13
N THR A 69 -7.58 -7.79 -0.97
CA THR A 69 -7.42 -7.05 0.30
C THR A 69 -5.94 -6.82 0.63
N LEU A 70 -5.11 -7.86 0.50
CA LEU A 70 -3.67 -7.74 0.72
C LEU A 70 -3.02 -6.71 -0.21
N LEU A 71 -3.31 -6.78 -1.50
CA LEU A 71 -2.76 -5.87 -2.50
C LEU A 71 -3.20 -4.43 -2.25
N THR A 72 -4.47 -4.22 -1.91
CA THR A 72 -4.99 -2.90 -1.56
C THR A 72 -4.33 -2.34 -0.29
N GLY A 73 -4.21 -3.12 0.78
CA GLY A 73 -3.54 -2.68 2.00
C GLY A 73 -2.05 -2.37 1.80
N LEU A 74 -1.35 -3.13 0.94
CA LEU A 74 0.01 -2.82 0.51
C LEU A 74 0.09 -1.50 -0.27
N ALA A 75 -0.81 -1.28 -1.21
CA ALA A 75 -0.87 -0.04 -1.99
C ALA A 75 -1.12 1.18 -1.10
N VAL A 76 -2.04 1.07 -0.14
CA VAL A 76 -2.35 2.14 0.82
C VAL A 76 -1.17 2.43 1.75
N ARG A 77 -0.49 1.40 2.29
CA ARG A 77 0.75 1.59 3.08
C ARG A 77 1.85 2.24 2.26
N TYR A 78 2.02 1.83 1.00
CA TYR A 78 2.99 2.43 0.09
C TYR A 78 2.69 3.91 -0.16
N TYR A 79 1.43 4.24 -0.49
CA TYR A 79 0.99 5.62 -0.67
C TYR A 79 1.23 6.47 0.58
N LYS A 80 0.82 6.01 1.76
CA LYS A 80 1.04 6.72 3.03
C LYS A 80 2.53 6.96 3.31
N ALA A 81 3.41 6.03 2.94
CA ALA A 81 4.85 6.17 3.16
C ALA A 81 5.51 7.17 2.18
N VAL A 82 5.00 7.27 0.95
CA VAL A 82 5.56 8.16 -0.09
C VAL A 82 4.98 9.57 -0.03
N ALA A 83 3.71 9.73 0.36
CA ALA A 83 3.01 11.01 0.39
C ALA A 83 3.19 11.81 1.70
N ALA A 84 3.88 11.25 2.70
CA ALA A 84 4.08 11.83 4.04
C ALA A 84 5.04 13.03 4.07
#